data_AF-A0A0F9F744-F1
#
_entry.id   AF-A0A0F9F744-F1
#
_cell.length_a   1.000
_cell.length_b   1.000
_cell.length_c   1.000
_cell.angle_alpha   90.00
_cell.angle_beta   90.00
_cell.angle_gamma   90.00
#
_symmetry.space_group_name_H-M   'P 1'
#
loop_
_entity.id
_entity.type
_entity.pdbx_description
1 polymer ?
#
loop_
_entity_poly.entity_id
_entity_poly.type
_entity_poly.pdbx_seq_one_letter_code
_entity_poly.pdbx_strand_id
1 'polypeptide(L)' 'MEVKVGDQVYDSEAQPIMVILTDQDKKNIANMDPDCTKYAMFQDDWGSKQEMLDWMETD' A
#
# COMPACT_ATOMS: atom_id res chain seq x y z
N MET A 1 -7.50 -4.82 -8.27
CA MET A 1 -6.43 -4.53 -7.28
C MET A 1 -5.56 -3.47 -7.89
N GLU A 2 -5.41 -2.36 -7.19
CA GLU A 2 -4.58 -1.25 -7.63
C GLU A 2 -3.34 -1.17 -6.73
N VAL A 3 -2.18 -0.90 -7.33
CA VAL A 3 -0.91 -0.71 -6.62
C VAL A 3 -0.33 0.63 -7.02
N LYS A 4 -0.14 1.51 -6.04
CA LYS A 4 0.48 2.81 -6.24
C LYS A 4 1.99 2.73 -5.98
N VAL A 5 2.78 3.22 -6.93
CA VAL A 5 4.25 3.31 -6.85
C VAL A 5 4.67 4.73 -7.22
N GLY A 6 5.14 5.48 -6.22
CA GLY A 6 5.39 6.92 -6.39
C GLY A 6 4.10 7.65 -6.75
N ASP A 7 4.07 8.23 -7.96
CA ASP A 7 2.92 8.98 -8.48
C ASP A 7 2.10 8.21 -9.52
N GLN A 8 2.38 6.91 -9.70
CA GLN A 8 1.70 6.08 -10.70
C GLN A 8 0.89 4.98 -10.03
N VAL A 9 -0.34 4.79 -10.51
CA VAL A 9 -1.22 3.66 -10.14
C VAL A 9 -1.20 2.61 -11.24
N TYR A 10 -1.05 1.35 -10.82
CA TYR A 10 -1.10 0.17 -11.69
C TYR A 10 -2.34 -0.65 -11.33
N ASP A 11 -3.17 -0.95 -12.32
CA ASP A 11 -4.39 -1.77 -12.14
C ASP A 11 -4.20 -3.18 -12.71
N SER A 12 -4.55 -4.16 -11.88
CA SER A 12 -4.61 -5.58 -12.23
C SER A 12 -5.57 -5.91 -13.39
N GLU A 13 -6.57 -5.05 -13.65
CA GLU A 13 -7.48 -5.23 -14.79
C GLU A 13 -6.77 -4.95 -16.13
N ALA A 14 -5.78 -4.06 -16.13
CA ALA A 14 -5.03 -3.68 -17.32
C ALA A 14 -3.81 -4.58 -17.56
N GLN A 15 -3.21 -5.13 -16.50
CA GLN A 15 -1.99 -5.95 -16.59
C GLN A 15 -1.85 -6.88 -15.38
N PRO A 16 -1.16 -8.02 -15.49
CA PRO A 16 -0.91 -8.88 -14.34
C PRO A 16 -0.04 -8.16 -13.29
N ILE A 17 -0.46 -8.23 -12.03
CA ILE A 17 0.27 -7.70 -10.87
C ILE A 17 0.50 -8.84 -9.88
N MET A 18 1.73 -8.95 -9.38
CA MET A 18 2.12 -9.87 -8.30
C MET A 18 2.66 -9.08 -7.13
N VAL A 19 2.10 -9.29 -5.93
CA VAL A 19 2.62 -8.74 -4.68
C VAL A 19 3.32 -9.85 -3.91
N ILE A 20 4.61 -9.66 -3.60
CA ILE A 20 5.40 -10.63 -2.80
C ILE A 20 5.43 -10.12 -1.36
N LEU A 21 4.74 -10.84 -0.47
CA LEU A 21 4.55 -10.44 0.93
C LEU A 21 5.46 -11.25 1.84
N THR A 22 6.07 -10.59 2.82
CA THR A 22 6.73 -11.28 3.93
C THR A 22 5.71 -11.89 4.88
N ASP A 23 6.17 -12.75 5.79
CA ASP A 23 5.31 -13.27 6.87
C ASP A 23 4.76 -12.16 7.77
N GLN A 24 5.51 -11.06 7.94
CA GLN A 24 5.06 -9.91 8.72
C GLN A 24 3.96 -9.13 7.97
N ASP A 25 4.12 -8.90 6.67
CA ASP A 25 3.10 -8.22 5.87
C ASP A 25 1.77 -8.97 5.90
N LYS A 26 1.81 -10.31 5.75
CA LYS A 26 0.61 -11.16 5.84
C LYS A 26 -0.09 -11.01 7.19
N LYS A 27 0.67 -10.94 8.29
CA LYS A 27 0.10 -10.73 9.64
C LYS A 27 -0.49 -9.33 9.79
N ASN A 28 0.16 -8.30 9.25
CA ASN A 28 -0.35 -6.94 9.31
C ASN A 28 -1.68 -6.82 8.56
N ILE A 29 -1.73 -7.35 7.33
CA ILE A 29 -2.93 -7.33 6.49
C ILE A 29 -4.07 -8.14 7.12
N ALA A 30 -3.77 -9.33 7.66
CA ALA A 30 -4.78 -10.17 8.31
C ALA A 30 -5.39 -9.54 9.57
N ASN A 31 -4.68 -8.62 10.22
CA ASN A 31 -5.15 -7.88 11.40
C ASN A 31 -5.60 -6.44 11.06
N MET A 32 -5.72 -6.11 9.78
CA MET A 32 -6.18 -4.79 9.34
C MET A 32 -7.64 -4.59 9.76
N ASP A 33 -7.99 -3.35 10.12
CA ASP A 33 -9.38 -2.98 10.42
C ASP A 33 -10.27 -3.30 9.20
N PRO A 34 -11.45 -3.92 9.38
CA PRO A 34 -12.34 -4.29 8.27
C PRO A 34 -12.73 -3.13 7.35
N ASP A 35 -12.72 -1.89 7.86
CA ASP A 35 -13.06 -0.69 7.09
C ASP A 35 -11.86 -0.12 6.31
N CYS A 36 -10.65 -0.60 6.57
CA CYS A 36 -9.45 -0.17 5.84
C CYS A 36 -9.29 -0.92 4.52
N THR A 37 -8.94 -0.18 3.46
CA THR A 37 -8.75 -0.73 2.10
C THR A 37 -7.34 -0.50 1.54
N LYS A 38 -6.51 0.28 2.24
CA LYS A 38 -5.16 0.67 1.80
C LYS A 38 -4.10 0.16 2.78
N TYR A 39 -3.11 -0.56 2.27
CA TYR A 39 -1.90 -0.99 2.99
C TYR A 39 -0.68 -0.49 2.24
N ALA A 40 0.23 0.20 2.92
CA ALA A 40 1.44 0.75 2.33
C ALA A 40 2.67 0.43 3.19
N MET A 41 3.79 0.24 2.51
CA MET A 41 5.11 0.10 3.12
C MET A 41 5.97 1.25 2.63
N PHE A 42 6.61 1.95 3.57
CA PHE A 42 7.48 3.08 3.29
C PHE A 42 8.91 2.74 3.69
N GLN A 43 9.88 3.34 3.01
CA GLN A 43 11.28 3.34 3.45
C GLN A 43 11.43 4.16 4.74
N ASP A 44 12.42 3.83 5.57
CA ASP A 44 12.60 4.40 6.91
C ASP A 44 12.70 5.94 6.94
N ASP A 45 13.14 6.54 5.83
CA ASP A 45 13.37 7.99 5.67
C ASP A 45 12.41 8.65 4.67
N TRP A 46 11.31 7.99 4.30
CA TRP A 46 10.40 8.50 3.26
C TRP A 46 9.76 9.84 3.61
N GLY A 47 9.41 10.03 4.89
CA GLY A 47 8.73 11.23 5.36
C GLY A 47 8.19 11.07 6.78
N SER A 48 7.48 12.09 7.24
CA SER A 48 6.72 12.04 8.48
C SER A 48 5.48 11.15 8.34
N LYS A 49 4.93 10.71 9.47
CA LYS A 49 3.69 9.95 9.52
C LYS A 49 2.53 10.67 8.82
N GLN A 50 2.44 12.00 8.95
CA GLN A 50 1.36 12.75 8.33
C GLN A 50 1.50 12.75 6.80
N GLU A 51 2.71 12.95 6.28
CA GLU A 51 2.97 12.89 4.84
C GLU A 51 2.65 11.51 4.26
N MET A 52 2.94 10.43 5.00
CA MET A 52 2.58 9.06 4.60
C MET A 52 1.07 8.87 4.51
N LEU A 53 0.33 9.37 5.49
CA LEU A 53 -1.15 9.31 5.49
C LEU A 53 -1.72 10.14 4.34
N ASP A 54 -1.24 11.37 4.17
CA ASP A 54 -1.69 12.27 3.10
C ASP A 54 -1.44 11.63 1.72
N TRP A 55 -0.28 10.98 1.52
CA TRP A 55 0.02 10.27 0.28
C TRP A 55 -0.91 9.09 0.03
N MET A 56 -1.30 8.35 1.07
CA MET A 56 -2.26 7.25 0.95
C MET A 56 -3.68 7.75 0.64
N GLU A 57 -4.04 8.98 1.01
CA GLU A 57 -5.34 9.59 0.67
C GLU A 57 -5.43 10.06 -0.78
N THR A 58 -4.29 10.26 -1.47
CA THR A 58 -4.28 10.62 -2.89
C THR A 58 -4.47 9.39 -3.78
N ASP A 59 -5.37 9.50 -4.75
CA ASP A 59 -5.56 8.49 -5.81
C ASP A 59 -4.41 8.55 -6.82
#